data_AF-Q5HMT6-F1
#
_entry.id   AF-Q5HMT6-F1
#
_cell.length_a   1.000
_cell.length_b   1.000
_cell.length_c   1.000
_cell.angle_alpha   90.00
_cell.angle_beta   90.00
_cell.angle_gamma   90.00
#
_symmetry.space_group_name_H-M   'P 1'
#
loop_
_entity.id
_entity.type
_entity.pdbx_description
1 polymer ?
#
loop_
_entity_poly.entity_id
_entity_poly.type
_entity_poly.pdbx_seq_one_letter_code
_entity_poly.pdbx_strand_id
1 'polypeptide(L)' 'MPAALRKKCQRCGKTKRLNEFYENSTKADHRNGICKACQKEVNG' A
#
# COMPACT_ATOMS: atom_id res chain seq x y z
N MET A 1 20.22 -8.27 -6.76
CA MET A 1 19.37 -7.08 -7.04
C MET A 1 17.98 -7.36 -6.50
N PRO A 2 17.53 -6.75 -5.39
CA PRO A 2 16.23 -7.11 -4.84
C PRO A 2 15.15 -6.68 -5.82
N ALA A 3 14.38 -7.64 -6.30
CA ALA A 3 13.23 -7.42 -7.17
C ALA A 3 12.34 -6.36 -6.51
N ALA A 4 12.18 -5.22 -7.16
CA ALA A 4 11.39 -4.13 -6.62
C ALA A 4 9.94 -4.59 -6.48
N LEU A 5 9.54 -5.03 -5.29
CA LEU A 5 8.15 -5.38 -5.02
C LEU A 5 7.31 -4.10 -5.16
N ARG A 6 6.59 -4.01 -6.27
CA ARG A 6 5.66 -2.93 -6.59
C ARG A 6 4.24 -3.48 -6.54
N LYS A 7 3.32 -2.69 -6.01
CA LYS A 7 1.90 -3.00 -5.93
C LYS A 7 1.11 -1.83 -6.52
N LYS A 8 0.06 -2.14 -7.26
CA LYS A 8 -0.89 -1.14 -7.76
C LYS A 8 -1.83 -0.75 -6.63
N CYS A 9 -1.95 0.55 -6.35
CA CYS A 9 -2.91 1.04 -5.37
C CYS A 9 -4.32 0.91 -5.94
N GLN A 10 -5.24 0.29 -5.20
CA GLN A 10 -6.63 0.15 -5.64
C GLN A 10 -7.42 1.46 -5.68
N ARG A 11 -6.97 2.51 -4.97
CA ARG A 11 -7.65 3.81 -4.94
C ARG A 11 -7.16 4.76 -6.03
N CYS A 12 -5.86 5.04 -6.08
CA CYS A 12 -5.30 5.95 -7.08
C CYS A 12 -4.87 5.27 -8.39
N GLY A 13 -4.89 3.94 -8.47
CA GLY A 13 -4.49 3.18 -9.64
C GLY A 13 -2.98 3.20 -9.95
N LYS A 14 -2.17 3.90 -9.16
CA LYS A 14 -0.72 4.04 -9.40
C LYS A 14 0.05 2.82 -8.89
N THR A 15 1.00 2.36 -9.69
CA THR A 15 1.97 1.33 -9.29
C THR A 15 3.05 1.96 -8.42
N LYS A 16 3.06 1.58 -7.14
CA LYS A 16 3.96 2.12 -6.11
C LYS A 16 4.76 1.00 -5.48
N ARG A 17 5.88 1.31 -4.82
CA ARG A 17 6.65 0.27 -4.10
C ARG A 17 5.83 -0.27 -2.93
N LEU A 18 6.00 -1.53 -2.54
CA LEU A 18 5.36 -2.08 -1.34
C LEU A 18 5.67 -1.27 -0.08
N ASN A 19 6.85 -0.65 0.01
CA ASN A 19 7.22 0.24 1.11
C ASN A 19 6.39 1.54 1.15
N GLU A 20 5.71 1.89 0.05
CA GLU A 20 4.71 2.97 0.00
C GLU A 20 3.30 2.48 0.37
N PHE A 21 3.13 1.26 0.89
CA PHE A 21 1.88 0.77 1.46
C PHE A 21 2.09 0.59 2.97
N TYR A 22 1.07 0.88 3.78
CA TYR A 22 1.14 0.59 5.21
C TYR A 22 1.03 -0.91 5.43
N GLU A 23 1.90 -1.44 6.28
CA GLU A 23 1.73 -2.75 6.89
C GLU A 23 0.61 -2.60 7.91
N ASN A 24 -0.42 -3.41 7.75
CA ASN A 24 -1.57 -3.39 8.62
C ASN A 24 -1.81 -4.80 9.15
N SER A 25 -1.24 -5.07 10.33
CA SER A 25 -1.35 -6.36 11.01
C SER A 25 -2.76 -6.69 11.49
N THR A 26 -3.71 -5.75 11.39
CA THR A 26 -5.13 -6.02 11.68
C THR A 26 -5.88 -6.68 10.52
N LYS A 27 -5.27 -6.79 9.32
CA LYS A 27 -5.85 -7.52 8.18
C LYS A 27 -5.12 -8.85 8.00
N ALA A 28 -5.84 -9.89 7.56
CA ALA A 28 -5.29 -11.22 7.30
C ALA A 28 -4.08 -11.23 6.36
N ASP A 29 -4.01 -10.27 5.42
CA ASP A 29 -2.91 -10.11 4.47
C ASP A 29 -1.74 -9.24 5.00
N HIS A 30 -1.83 -8.76 6.24
CA HIS A 30 -0.88 -7.84 6.90
C HIS A 30 -0.53 -6.56 6.11
N ARG A 31 -1.22 -6.27 5.00
CA ARG A 31 -0.89 -5.18 4.09
C ARG A 31 -2.14 -4.50 3.58
N ASN A 32 -2.04 -3.19 3.46
CA ASN A 32 -3.15 -2.40 2.98
C ASN A 32 -3.32 -2.53 1.45
N GLY A 33 -4.58 -2.45 0.98
CA GLY A 33 -4.91 -2.43 -0.45
C GLY A 33 -4.57 -1.11 -1.15
N ILE A 34 -4.37 -0.05 -0.36
CA ILE A 34 -4.11 1.31 -0.82
C ILE A 34 -2.78 1.83 -0.29
N CYS A 35 -2.14 2.73 -1.05
CA CYS A 35 -0.85 3.29 -0.69
C CYS A 35 -0.96 4.21 0.54
N LYS A 36 0.16 4.49 1.21
CA LYS A 36 0.28 5.36 2.39
C LYS A 36 -0.37 6.73 2.18
N ALA A 37 -0.21 7.30 0.98
CA ALA A 37 -0.84 8.58 0.62
C ALA A 37 -2.37 8.49 0.65
N CYS A 38 -2.94 7.48 -0.02
CA CYS A 38 -4.38 7.25 -0.01
C CYS A 38 -4.89 6.88 1.39
N GLN A 39 -4.14 6.08 2.14
CA GLN A 39 -4.51 5.73 3.52
C GLN A 39 -4.59 6.97 4.41
N LYS A 40 -3.68 7.93 4.23
CA LYS A 40 -3.68 9.19 5.00
C LYS A 40 -4.94 10.02 4.78
N GLU A 41 -5.49 10.00 3.57
CA GLU A 41 -6.75 10.68 3.24
C GLU A 41 -8.00 9.93 3.74
N VAL A 42 -7.91 8.63 4.03
CA VAL A 42 -9.04 7.83 4.56
C VAL A 42 -9.09 7.88 6.09
N ASN A 43 -7.93 8.00 6.73
CA ASN A 43 -7.78 7.99 8.18
C ASN A 43 -7.87 9.39 8.82
N GLY A 44 -8.24 10.40 8.03
CA GLY A 44 -8.39 11.80 8.43
C GLY A 44 -9.85 12.21 8.51
#